data_AF-A0A0B7C4L1-F1
#
_entry.id   AF-A0A0B7C4L1-F1
#
_cell.length_a   1.000
_cell.length_b   1.000
_cell.length_c   1.000
_cell.angle_alpha   90.00
_cell.angle_beta   90.00
_cell.angle_gamma   90.00
#
_symmetry.space_group_name_H-M   'P 1'
#
loop_
_entity.id
_entity.type
_entity.pdbx_description
1 polymer ?
#
loop_
_entity_poly.entity_id
_entity_poly.type
_entity_poly.pdbx_seq_one_letter_code
_entity_poly.pdbx_strand_id
1 'polypeptide(L)'
;SKHHHYYHPDERKQRMSLILNQEHNNNTSAHCFVIIKYGDNQEALLNSRCSTQIFVESIKRRCQCNNDSVLDLVDLQGQIRNLSISSEEYASDYVTGRETY
;
A
#
# COMPACT_ATOMS: atom_id res chain seq x y z
N SER A 1 -18.62 38.43 26.84
CA SER A 1 -18.41 38.35 25.38
C SER A 1 -17.90 36.96 25.05
N LYS A 2 -18.70 36.14 24.35
CA LYS A 2 -18.40 34.71 24.10
C LYS A 2 -17.30 34.61 23.05
N HIS A 3 -16.11 34.15 23.44
CA HIS A 3 -15.03 33.83 22.49
C HIS A 3 -15.41 32.56 21.73
N HIS A 4 -15.73 32.71 20.44
CA HIS A 4 -15.86 31.60 19.51
C HIS A 4 -14.50 30.94 19.31
N HIS A 5 -14.33 29.73 19.86
CA HIS A 5 -13.28 28.82 19.43
C HIS A 5 -13.59 28.39 17.99
N TYR A 6 -12.86 28.94 17.03
CA TYR A 6 -12.84 28.39 15.68
C TYR A 6 -12.20 27.00 15.74
N TYR A 7 -12.99 25.98 15.42
CA TYR A 7 -12.49 24.63 15.15
C TYR A 7 -11.59 24.72 13.90
N HIS A 8 -10.28 24.58 14.07
CA HIS A 8 -9.38 24.27 12.97
C HIS A 8 -9.47 22.75 12.77
N PRO A 9 -10.10 22.25 11.69
CA PRO A 9 -10.09 20.82 11.43
C PRO A 9 -8.64 20.37 11.19
N ASP A 10 -8.22 19.38 11.97
CA ASP A 10 -6.93 18.70 11.82
C ASP A 10 -6.77 18.24 10.36
N GLU A 11 -5.74 18.73 9.66
CA GLU A 11 -5.45 18.39 8.27
C GLU A 11 -5.38 16.88 8.06
N ARG A 12 -4.97 16.10 9.08
CA ARG A 12 -4.98 14.64 9.04
C ARG A 12 -6.38 14.09 8.95
N LYS A 13 -7.34 14.64 9.69
CA LYS A 13 -8.76 14.24 9.62
C LYS A 13 -9.37 14.64 8.28
N GLN A 14 -9.01 15.82 7.76
CA GLN A 14 -9.47 16.28 6.46
C GLN A 14 -8.91 15.40 5.33
N ARG A 15 -7.63 15.02 5.41
CA ARG A 15 -6.97 14.08 4.49
C ARG A 15 -7.56 12.67 4.58
N MET A 16 -7.85 12.17 5.78
CA MET A 16 -8.57 10.91 5.99
C MET A 16 -9.98 10.95 5.39
N SER A 17 -10.71 12.06 5.55
CA SER A 17 -12.05 12.22 4.99
C SER A 17 -12.05 12.28 3.46
N LEU A 18 -11.03 12.91 2.86
CA LEU A 18 -10.81 12.92 1.41
C LEU A 18 -10.53 11.51 0.86
N ILE A 19 -9.75 10.70 1.59
CA ILE A 19 -9.47 9.31 1.21
C ILE A 19 -10.74 8.45 1.28
N LEU A 20 -11.57 8.65 2.30
CA LEU A 20 -12.82 7.89 2.47
C LEU A 20 -13.92 8.31 1.48
N ASN A 21 -13.95 9.58 1.05
CA ASN A 21 -14.99 10.10 0.15
C ASN A 21 -14.72 9.85 -1.34
N GLN A 22 -13.59 9.25 -1.71
CA GLN A 22 -13.26 8.91 -3.10
C GLN A 22 -13.92 7.61 -3.60
N GLU A 23 -14.76 6.95 -2.81
CA GLU A 23 -15.34 5.65 -3.16
C GLU A 23 -16.46 5.67 -4.23
N HIS A 24 -16.79 6.80 -4.87
CA HIS A 24 -17.96 6.84 -5.74
C HIS A 24 -17.85 7.31 -7.19
N ASN A 25 -16.66 7.51 -7.77
CA ASN A 25 -16.59 7.65 -9.23
C ASN A 25 -15.25 7.20 -9.83
N ASN A 26 -15.38 6.32 -10.83
CA ASN A 26 -14.43 5.89 -11.85
C ASN A 26 -13.82 4.49 -11.65
N ASN A 27 -14.03 3.70 -12.70
CA ASN A 27 -13.83 2.27 -12.85
C ASN A 27 -12.34 1.93 -13.02
N THR A 28 -11.49 2.35 -12.09
CA THR A 28 -10.06 2.06 -12.07
C THR A 28 -9.59 1.91 -10.62
N SER A 29 -9.43 0.66 -10.18
CA SER A 29 -8.52 0.25 -9.09
C SER A 29 -8.55 1.13 -7.83
N ALA A 30 -9.72 1.36 -7.23
CA ALA A 30 -9.89 2.16 -6.02
C ALA A 30 -9.23 1.57 -4.75
N HIS A 31 -8.58 0.40 -4.85
CA HIS A 31 -8.02 -0.29 -3.69
C HIS A 31 -6.51 -0.11 -3.61
N CYS A 32 -6.08 0.58 -2.57
CA CYS A 32 -4.68 0.92 -2.32
C CYS A 32 -3.90 -0.15 -1.57
N PHE A 33 -4.57 -1.15 -1.02
CA PHE A 33 -3.95 -2.04 -0.04
C PHE A 33 -3.96 -3.48 -0.51
N VAL A 34 -2.86 -4.19 -0.27
CA VAL A 34 -2.69 -5.62 -0.51
C VAL A 34 -2.24 -6.32 0.76
N ILE A 35 -2.54 -7.62 0.86
CA ILE A 35 -2.03 -8.47 1.94
C ILE A 35 -0.81 -9.21 1.41
N ILE A 36 0.32 -9.11 2.12
CA ILE A 36 1.53 -9.88 1.84
C ILE A 36 1.68 -10.95 2.91
N LYS A 37 1.68 -12.23 2.51
CA LYS A 37 1.98 -13.37 3.37
C LYS A 37 3.47 -13.69 3.32
N TYR A 38 4.03 -14.03 4.46
CA TYR A 38 5.40 -14.46 4.61
C TYR A 38 5.49 -15.52 5.72
N GLY A 39 6.69 -16.02 6.02
CA GLY A 39 6.93 -17.18 6.90
C GLY A 39 6.08 -17.24 8.18
N ASP A 40 5.96 -18.43 8.78
CA ASP A 40 5.19 -18.66 10.02
C ASP A 40 3.76 -18.07 10.03
N ASN A 41 3.06 -18.20 8.89
CA ASN A 41 1.69 -17.69 8.68
C ASN A 41 1.54 -16.19 8.99
N GLN A 42 2.62 -15.41 8.84
CA GLN A 42 2.59 -13.97 9.06
C GLN A 42 1.97 -13.26 7.85
N GLU A 43 1.35 -12.12 8.12
CA GLU A 43 0.78 -11.26 7.08
C GLU A 43 1.01 -9.77 7.35
N ALA A 44 1.01 -8.98 6.28
CA ALA A 44 1.18 -7.54 6.32
C ALA A 44 0.26 -6.83 5.32
N LEU A 45 -0.47 -5.83 5.81
CA LEU A 45 -1.23 -4.93 4.96
C LEU A 45 -0.33 -3.80 4.44
N LEU A 46 -0.17 -3.67 3.12
CA LEU A 46 0.71 -2.70 2.49
C LEU A 46 -0.01 -1.82 1.48
N ASN A 47 0.37 -0.53 1.43
CA ASN A 47 -0.12 0.41 0.42
C ASN A 47 0.64 0.22 -0.90
N SER A 48 -0.05 -0.17 -1.97
CA SER A 48 0.51 -0.30 -3.32
C SER A 48 0.58 1.03 -4.10
N ARG A 49 -0.03 2.12 -3.60
CA ARG A 49 0.11 3.47 -4.18
C ARG A 49 1.36 4.19 -3.66
N CYS A 50 2.48 3.50 -3.71
CA CYS A 50 3.81 4.07 -3.49
C CYS A 50 4.75 3.58 -4.60
N SER A 51 5.95 4.18 -4.70
CA SER A 51 6.93 3.71 -5.67
C SER A 51 7.29 2.25 -5.39
N THR A 52 7.58 1.49 -6.45
CA THR A 52 7.92 0.07 -6.31
C THR A 52 9.12 -0.15 -5.37
N GLN A 53 10.08 0.79 -5.37
CA GLN A 53 11.20 0.79 -4.41
C GLN A 53 10.73 0.83 -2.95
N ILE A 54 9.85 1.76 -2.58
CA ILE A 54 9.34 1.90 -1.21
C ILE A 54 8.50 0.67 -0.82
N PHE A 55 7.77 0.11 -1.78
CA PHE A 55 6.97 -1.08 -1.58
C PHE A 55 7.85 -2.30 -1.26
N VAL A 56 8.90 -2.55 -2.06
CA VAL A 56 9.86 -3.64 -1.83
C VAL A 56 10.59 -3.47 -0.49
N GLU A 57 11.04 -2.27 -0.16
CA GLU A 57 11.67 -1.98 1.13
C GLU A 57 10.71 -2.27 2.30
N SER A 58 9.44 -1.88 2.14
CA SER A 58 8.39 -2.12 3.12
C SER A 58 8.11 -3.60 3.36
N ILE A 59 8.18 -4.43 2.32
CA ILE A 59 8.08 -5.89 2.42
C ILE A 59 9.29 -6.43 3.16
N LYS A 60 10.52 -6.15 2.67
CA LYS A 60 11.77 -6.66 3.26
C LYS A 60 11.85 -6.34 4.76
N ARG A 61 11.50 -5.11 5.14
CA ARG A 61 11.50 -4.68 6.54
C ARG A 61 10.53 -5.48 7.42
N ARG A 62 9.35 -5.84 6.90
CA ARG A 62 8.33 -6.61 7.65
C ARG A 62 8.68 -8.10 7.72
N CYS A 63 9.20 -8.64 6.63
CA CYS A 63 9.70 -10.00 6.56
C CYS A 63 11.05 -10.21 7.29
N GLN A 64 11.64 -9.14 7.84
CA GLN A 64 12.96 -9.16 8.48
C GLN A 64 14.06 -9.70 7.55
N CYS A 65 13.91 -9.45 6.25
CA CYS A 65 14.89 -9.84 5.24
C CYS A 65 16.08 -8.88 5.26
N ASN A 66 17.25 -9.38 4.90
CA ASN A 66 18.42 -8.54 4.66
C ASN A 66 18.22 -7.72 3.37
N ASN A 67 18.92 -6.59 3.26
CA ASN A 67 18.83 -5.75 2.07
C ASN A 67 19.21 -6.50 0.79
N ASP A 68 20.16 -7.44 0.89
CA ASP A 68 20.64 -8.26 -0.22
C ASP A 68 19.75 -9.48 -0.52
N SER A 69 18.69 -9.70 0.25
CA SER A 69 17.76 -10.79 -0.02
C SER A 69 17.00 -10.55 -1.32
N VAL A 70 16.88 -11.61 -2.12
CA VAL A 70 16.00 -11.66 -3.29
C VAL A 70 14.56 -11.77 -2.79
N LEU A 71 13.65 -11.01 -3.40
CA LEU A 71 12.22 -11.02 -3.09
C LEU A 71 11.46 -11.52 -4.31
N ASP A 72 10.87 -12.71 -4.19
CA ASP A 72 9.91 -13.23 -5.15
C ASP A 72 8.50 -13.04 -4.59
N LEU A 73 7.72 -12.15 -5.21
CA LEU A 73 6.33 -11.95 -4.86
C LEU A 73 5.47 -12.84 -5.74
N VAL A 74 4.62 -13.68 -5.15
CA VAL A 74 3.73 -14.58 -5.89
C VAL A 74 2.28 -14.27 -5.57
N ASP A 75 1.35 -14.61 -6.44
CA ASP A 75 -0.07 -14.61 -6.09
C ASP A 75 -0.53 -15.99 -5.58
N LEU A 76 -1.82 -16.08 -5.22
CA LEU A 76 -2.43 -17.34 -4.76
C LEU A 76 -2.47 -18.45 -5.84
N GLN A 77 -2.23 -18.12 -7.11
CA GLN A 77 -2.09 -19.09 -8.20
C GLN A 77 -0.62 -19.49 -8.44
N GLY A 78 0.30 -18.98 -7.62
CA GLY A 78 1.73 -19.25 -7.70
C GLY A 78 2.43 -18.49 -8.84
N GLN A 79 1.80 -17.48 -9.42
CA GLN A 79 2.42 -16.67 -10.48
C GLN A 79 3.30 -15.57 -9.88
N ILE A 80 4.53 -15.46 -10.36
CA ILE A 80 5.47 -14.43 -9.92
C ILE A 80 5.06 -13.06 -10.47
N ARG A 81 5.03 -12.07 -9.59
CA ARG A 81 4.84 -10.66 -9.90
C ARG A 81 6.20 -9.98 -10.03
N ASN A 82 6.58 -9.69 -11.27
CA ASN A 82 7.84 -9.05 -11.59
C ASN A 82 7.79 -7.56 -11.26
N LEU A 83 8.14 -7.21 -10.02
CA LEU A 83 8.26 -5.81 -9.58
C LEU A 83 9.48 -5.15 -10.24
N SER A 84 9.25 -4.11 -11.05
CA SER A 84 10.32 -3.25 -11.55
C SER A 84 10.82 -2.36 -10.42
N ILE A 85 12.08 -2.49 -10.00
CA ILE A 85 12.70 -1.61 -8.99
C ILE A 85 13.16 -0.30 -9.65
N SER A 86 12.37 0.23 -10.59
CA SER A 86 12.53 1.59 -11.09
C SER A 86 11.83 2.56 -10.13
N SER A 87 12.38 3.76 -9.96
CA SER A 87 11.81 4.78 -9.07
C SER A 87 10.57 5.47 -9.66
N GLU A 88 10.28 5.25 -10.94
CA GLU A 88 9.24 5.97 -11.69
C GLU A 88 7.88 5.26 -11.69
N GLU A 89 7.85 3.99 -11.26
CA GLU A 89 6.66 3.15 -11.32
C GLU A 89 6.04 2.92 -9.93
N TYR A 90 4.73 2.70 -9.92
CA TYR A 90 4.00 2.40 -8.70
C TYR A 90 3.82 0.90 -8.52
N ALA A 91 3.85 0.43 -7.28
CA ALA A 91 3.59 -0.98 -7.02
C ALA A 91 2.20 -1.42 -7.49
N SER A 92 1.21 -0.52 -7.52
CA SER A 92 -0.14 -0.76 -8.04
C SER A 92 -0.19 -1.12 -9.53
N ASP A 93 0.90 -0.90 -10.28
CA ASP A 93 1.00 -1.33 -11.68
C ASP A 93 1.28 -2.85 -11.79
N TYR A 94 1.73 -3.46 -10.68
CA TYR A 94 2.14 -4.86 -10.58
C TYR A 94 1.26 -5.71 -9.65
N VAL A 95 0.64 -5.06 -8.66
CA VAL A 95 -0.25 -5.71 -7.69
C VAL A 95 -1.63 -5.07 -7.71
N THR A 96 -2.65 -5.92 -7.57
CA THR A 96 -4.05 -5.54 -7.54
C THR A 96 -4.49 -5.35 -6.10
N GLY A 97 -5.08 -4.20 -5.78
CA GLY A 97 -5.60 -3.95 -4.45
C GLY A 97 -6.68 -4.95 -4.03
N ARG A 98 -6.77 -5.22 -2.72
CA ARG A 98 -7.58 -6.27 -2.07
C ARG A 98 -7.16 -7.71 -2.34
N GLU A 99 -6.12 -7.94 -3.13
CA GLU A 99 -5.56 -9.27 -3.31
C GLU A 99 -4.56 -9.64 -2.21
N THR A 100 -4.30 -10.94 -2.11
CA THR A 100 -3.24 -11.52 -1.28
C THR A 100 -2.12 -12.05 -2.16
N TYR A 101 -0.91 -11.77 -1.75
CA TYR A 101 0.33 -12.22 -2.36
C TYR A 101 1.17 -12.96 -1.32
#